data_AF-A0A9N9R6V6-F1
#
_entry.id   AF-A0A9N9R6V6-F1
#
_cell.length_a   1.000
_cell.length_b   1.000
_cell.length_c   1.000
_cell.angle_alpha   90.00
_cell.angle_beta   90.00
_cell.angle_gamma   90.00
#
_symmetry.space_group_name_H-M   'P 1'
#
loop_
_entity.id
_entity.type
_entity.pdbx_description
1 polymer ?
#
loop_
_entity_poly.entity_id
_entity_poly.type
_entity_poly.pdbx_seq_one_letter_code
_entity_poly.pdbx_strand_id
1 'polypeptide(L)'
;MQTITGLDDMDRLADFFRHISNSTEIGEAIKVFIKIMRTNSFSESIIIIKKVTGQSPIVQVIQRVNIVTKRTDSLTVLESLLDVTKTTKIQDANTILKELVPKHPSMNILDILQQIRIKSGHDDIIDFFKQLCKYTGTKTIQQAWVVITRVTKITDILDLFTNLRKFTKVDFIQFITTVIRITRTTTFQEAIEKINKVTNASHIVEALEIIYNIIHVDVIAFFTKIFSYSKTIEFEEIITIIKKYTKTTCE
;
A
#
# COMPACT_ATOMS: atom_id res chain seq x y z
N MET A 1 13.68 32.60 -13.61
CA MET A 1 13.53 31.72 -14.78
C MET A 1 14.94 31.37 -15.23
N GLN A 2 15.48 30.24 -14.73
CA GLN A 2 16.83 29.79 -15.12
C GLN A 2 16.69 29.03 -16.43
N THR A 3 17.21 29.61 -17.50
CA THR A 3 17.35 29.01 -18.81
C THR A 3 18.28 27.80 -18.68
N ILE A 4 17.81 26.61 -19.05
CA ILE A 4 18.63 25.40 -19.16
C ILE A 4 19.73 25.73 -20.16
N THR A 5 20.96 25.93 -19.68
CA THR A 5 22.08 26.45 -20.45
C THR A 5 23.27 25.53 -20.26
N GLY A 6 23.41 24.56 -21.15
CA GLY A 6 24.59 23.71 -21.25
C GLY A 6 24.32 22.41 -21.99
N LEU A 7 25.14 22.09 -23.00
CA LEU A 7 25.20 20.75 -23.60
C LEU A 7 25.33 19.64 -22.54
N ASP A 8 26.03 19.94 -21.43
CA ASP A 8 26.29 19.02 -20.32
C ASP A 8 25.00 18.61 -19.57
N ASP A 9 24.00 19.49 -19.49
CA ASP A 9 22.69 19.18 -18.91
C ASP A 9 21.85 18.31 -19.85
N MET A 10 22.00 18.47 -21.17
CA MET A 10 21.31 17.67 -22.18
C MET A 10 21.90 16.27 -22.32
N ASP A 11 23.21 16.11 -22.22
CA ASP A 11 23.86 14.79 -22.20
C ASP A 11 23.52 14.03 -20.91
N ARG A 12 23.48 14.72 -19.76
CA ARG A 12 22.96 14.15 -18.52
C ARG A 12 21.48 13.80 -18.61
N LEU A 13 20.66 14.62 -19.29
CA LEU A 13 19.25 14.32 -19.55
C LEU A 13 19.10 13.11 -20.49
N ALA A 14 19.99 12.98 -21.47
CA ALA A 14 20.00 11.93 -22.47
C ALA A 14 20.33 10.57 -21.84
N ASP A 15 21.41 10.50 -21.06
CA ASP A 15 21.77 9.31 -20.30
C ASP A 15 20.74 9.01 -19.21
N PHE A 16 20.16 10.05 -18.60
CA PHE A 16 19.02 9.94 -17.71
C PHE A 16 17.80 9.28 -18.35
N PHE A 17 17.39 9.69 -19.56
CA PHE A 17 16.22 9.13 -20.23
C PHE A 17 16.44 7.70 -20.75
N ARG A 18 17.66 7.39 -21.19
CA ARG A 18 18.06 6.01 -21.57
C ARG A 18 17.96 5.05 -20.38
N HIS A 19 18.30 5.50 -19.17
CA HIS A 19 18.32 4.65 -17.99
C HIS A 19 16.94 4.36 -17.39
N ILE A 20 15.96 5.23 -17.62
CA ILE A 20 14.69 5.24 -16.85
C ILE A 20 13.48 4.75 -17.64
N SER A 21 13.57 4.69 -18.96
CA SER A 21 12.45 4.35 -19.84
C SER A 21 12.64 3.02 -20.57
N ASN A 22 13.82 2.39 -20.43
CA ASN A 22 14.31 1.34 -21.34
C ASN A 22 14.14 1.69 -22.84
N SER A 23 13.82 2.95 -23.17
CA SER A 23 13.65 3.44 -24.52
C SER A 23 15.01 3.85 -25.04
N THR A 24 15.33 3.41 -26.26
CA THR A 24 16.48 3.90 -26.99
C THR A 24 16.31 5.35 -27.44
N GLU A 25 15.08 5.89 -27.40
CA GLU A 25 14.74 7.22 -27.89
C GLU A 25 14.28 8.15 -26.75
N ILE A 26 15.14 9.12 -26.42
CA ILE A 26 14.91 10.16 -25.41
C ILE A 26 13.65 10.98 -25.72
N GLY A 27 13.39 11.25 -27.01
CA GLY A 27 12.21 11.98 -27.45
C GLY A 27 10.91 11.30 -27.04
N GLU A 28 10.83 9.97 -27.13
CA GLU A 28 9.65 9.21 -26.72
C GLU A 28 9.47 9.24 -25.21
N ALA A 29 10.55 9.10 -24.43
CA ALA A 29 10.48 9.18 -22.98
C ALA A 29 10.01 10.57 -22.50
N ILE A 30 10.45 11.65 -23.16
CA ILE A 30 9.94 13.01 -22.91
C ILE A 30 8.45 13.11 -23.24
N LYS A 31 7.99 12.57 -24.38
CA LYS A 31 6.57 12.56 -24.75
C LYS A 31 5.72 11.82 -23.73
N VAL A 32 6.16 10.64 -23.29
CA VAL A 32 5.49 9.87 -22.23
C VAL A 32 5.44 10.68 -20.93
N PHE A 33 6.54 11.31 -20.53
CA PHE A 33 6.58 12.13 -19.34
C PHE A 33 5.60 13.32 -19.40
N ILE A 34 5.59 14.05 -20.52
CA ILE A 34 4.65 15.15 -20.77
C ILE A 34 3.20 14.65 -20.72
N LYS A 35 2.93 13.46 -21.27
CA LYS A 35 1.61 12.82 -21.25
C LYS A 35 1.17 12.46 -19.82
N ILE A 36 2.04 11.85 -19.01
CA ILE A 36 1.77 11.50 -17.60
C ILE A 36 1.47 12.75 -16.79
N MET A 37 2.25 13.82 -17.01
CA MET A 37 2.08 15.09 -16.31
C MET A 37 0.90 15.92 -16.83
N ARG A 38 0.33 15.56 -17.99
CA ARG A 38 -0.75 16.28 -18.70
C ARG A 38 -0.41 17.75 -18.92
N THR A 39 0.78 18.01 -19.45
CA THR A 39 1.28 19.35 -19.76
C THR A 39 1.53 19.55 -21.25
N ASN A 40 1.81 20.78 -21.66
CA ASN A 40 2.13 21.08 -23.07
C ASN A 40 3.64 21.08 -23.36
N SER A 41 4.49 21.05 -22.33
CA SER A 41 5.94 21.09 -22.48
C SER A 41 6.67 20.35 -21.37
N PHE A 42 7.91 19.96 -21.66
CA PHE A 42 8.78 19.30 -20.67
C PHE A 42 9.09 20.22 -19.49
N SER A 43 9.36 21.50 -19.73
CA SER A 43 9.64 22.48 -18.68
C SER A 43 8.48 22.62 -17.69
N GLU A 44 7.24 22.62 -18.19
CA GLU A 44 6.04 22.62 -17.35
C GLU A 44 5.92 21.33 -16.53
N SER A 45 6.20 20.16 -17.16
CA SER A 45 6.26 18.88 -16.46
C SER A 45 7.24 18.89 -15.28
N ILE A 46 8.43 19.49 -15.45
CA ILE A 46 9.45 19.61 -14.40
C ILE A 46 8.96 20.44 -13.20
N ILE A 47 8.20 21.51 -13.46
CA ILE A 47 7.63 22.33 -12.38
C ILE A 47 6.61 21.53 -11.56
N ILE A 48 5.74 20.79 -12.25
CA ILE A 48 4.68 19.98 -11.61
C ILE A 48 5.28 18.86 -10.77
N ILE A 49 6.21 18.09 -11.33
CA ILE A 49 6.80 16.97 -10.60
C ILE A 49 7.59 17.46 -9.39
N LYS A 50 8.29 18.59 -9.48
CA LYS A 50 8.96 19.23 -8.33
C LYS A 50 7.95 19.60 -7.25
N LYS A 51 6.79 20.15 -7.61
CA LYS A 51 5.72 20.50 -6.65
C LYS A 51 5.15 19.27 -5.94
N VAL A 52 4.93 18.18 -6.68
CA VAL A 52 4.31 16.95 -6.15
C VAL A 52 5.27 16.11 -5.31
N THR A 53 6.54 16.06 -5.72
CA THR A 53 7.56 15.22 -5.08
C THR A 53 8.42 15.98 -4.08
N GLY A 54 8.44 17.31 -4.13
CA GLY A 54 9.33 18.15 -3.32
C GLY A 54 10.81 18.03 -3.70
N GLN A 55 11.16 17.33 -4.76
CA GLN A 55 12.54 17.04 -5.16
C GLN A 55 12.93 17.77 -6.44
N SER A 56 14.22 18.12 -6.55
CA SER A 56 14.84 18.75 -7.71
C SER A 56 16.34 18.49 -7.65
N PRO A 57 17.02 18.12 -8.75
CA PRO A 57 16.54 18.01 -10.13
C PRO A 57 15.73 16.73 -10.43
N ILE A 58 15.17 16.64 -11.65
CA ILE A 58 14.36 15.51 -12.13
C ILE A 58 15.07 14.15 -12.00
N VAL A 59 16.39 14.13 -12.16
CA VAL A 59 17.23 12.95 -11.94
C VAL A 59 17.03 12.36 -10.55
N GLN A 60 16.99 13.21 -9.52
CA GLN A 60 16.78 12.77 -8.14
C GLN A 60 15.35 12.26 -7.93
N VAL A 61 14.34 12.86 -8.57
CA VAL A 61 12.96 12.37 -8.51
C VAL A 61 12.89 10.93 -8.97
N ILE A 62 13.46 10.63 -10.14
CA ILE A 62 13.40 9.31 -10.75
C ILE A 62 14.24 8.29 -9.99
N GLN A 63 15.47 8.65 -9.60
CA GLN A 63 16.27 7.80 -8.72
C GLN A 63 15.48 7.44 -7.46
N ARG A 64 14.77 8.41 -6.89
CA ARG A 64 13.93 8.20 -5.72
C ARG A 64 12.71 7.34 -6.02
N VAL A 65 12.04 7.51 -7.15
CA VAL A 65 10.94 6.62 -7.60
C VAL A 65 11.45 5.19 -7.71
N ASN A 66 12.59 4.96 -8.37
CA ASN A 66 13.20 3.64 -8.50
C ASN A 66 13.56 3.03 -7.14
N ILE A 67 14.18 3.82 -6.26
CA ILE A 67 14.53 3.38 -4.90
C ILE A 67 13.27 3.03 -4.11
N VAL A 68 12.22 3.86 -4.17
CA VAL A 68 10.98 3.68 -3.39
C VAL A 68 10.14 2.53 -3.92
N THR A 69 10.13 2.29 -5.22
CA THR A 69 9.32 1.23 -5.83
C THR A 69 10.08 -0.07 -6.09
N LYS A 70 11.40 -0.06 -5.93
CA LYS A 70 12.31 -1.17 -6.31
C LYS A 70 12.17 -1.59 -7.77
N ARG A 71 11.77 -0.67 -8.66
CA ARG A 71 11.64 -0.88 -10.11
C ARG A 71 12.64 0.00 -10.85
N THR A 72 13.05 -0.43 -12.04
CA THR A 72 14.01 0.31 -12.89
C THR A 72 13.31 1.31 -13.81
N ASP A 73 12.09 1.01 -14.23
CA ASP A 73 11.26 1.86 -15.08
C ASP A 73 10.32 2.75 -14.25
N SER A 74 10.79 3.97 -13.98
CA SER A 74 10.03 4.96 -13.22
C SER A 74 8.81 5.50 -13.97
N LEU A 75 8.82 5.52 -15.30
CA LEU A 75 7.68 6.03 -16.06
C LEU A 75 6.50 5.07 -15.96
N THR A 76 6.76 3.77 -16.12
CA THR A 76 5.76 2.72 -15.90
C THR A 76 5.22 2.73 -14.47
N VAL A 77 6.05 3.06 -13.48
CA VAL A 77 5.60 3.24 -12.08
C VAL A 77 4.61 4.40 -11.97
N LEU A 78 4.93 5.56 -12.54
CA LEU A 78 4.05 6.73 -12.50
C LEU A 78 2.73 6.46 -13.24
N GLU A 79 2.76 5.79 -14.39
CA GLU A 79 1.55 5.34 -15.10
C GLU A 79 0.75 4.34 -14.26
N SER A 80 1.42 3.39 -13.61
CA SER A 80 0.78 2.43 -12.74
C SER A 80 0.10 3.11 -11.56
N LEU A 81 0.69 4.17 -10.99
CA LEU A 81 0.07 4.98 -9.94
C LEU A 81 -1.23 5.61 -10.43
N LEU A 82 -1.21 6.22 -11.62
CA LEU A 82 -2.42 6.78 -12.25
C LEU A 82 -3.50 5.69 -12.46
N ASP A 83 -3.10 4.48 -12.84
CA ASP A 83 -4.04 3.36 -13.04
C ASP A 83 -4.69 2.89 -11.74
N VAL A 84 -3.92 2.72 -10.65
CA VAL A 84 -4.46 2.25 -9.35
C VAL A 84 -5.27 3.33 -8.63
N THR A 85 -4.99 4.61 -8.88
CA THR A 85 -5.82 5.73 -8.41
C THR A 85 -6.97 6.07 -9.36
N LYS A 86 -6.97 5.52 -10.58
CA LYS A 86 -7.88 5.88 -11.68
C LYS A 86 -7.92 7.39 -11.95
N THR A 87 -6.76 8.03 -11.91
CA THR A 87 -6.61 9.46 -12.23
C THR A 87 -5.92 9.67 -13.57
N THR A 88 -6.05 10.88 -14.11
CA THR A 88 -5.39 11.24 -15.38
C THR A 88 -4.15 12.12 -15.20
N LYS A 89 -3.98 12.67 -13.99
CA LYS A 89 -2.91 13.60 -13.61
C LYS A 89 -2.25 13.12 -12.31
N ILE A 90 -0.94 13.33 -12.20
CA ILE A 90 -0.18 12.90 -11.02
C ILE A 90 -0.55 13.71 -9.76
N GLN A 91 -1.00 14.96 -9.93
CA GLN A 91 -1.45 15.80 -8.83
C GLN A 91 -2.67 15.22 -8.14
N ASP A 92 -3.61 14.68 -8.92
CA ASP A 92 -4.83 14.05 -8.38
C ASP A 92 -4.47 12.75 -7.66
N ALA A 93 -3.53 11.96 -8.20
CA ALA A 93 -3.01 10.78 -7.52
C ALA A 93 -2.33 11.15 -6.19
N ASN A 94 -1.57 12.25 -6.16
CA ASN A 94 -0.97 12.78 -4.94
C ASN A 94 -2.02 13.20 -3.90
N THR A 95 -3.11 13.83 -4.30
CA THR A 95 -4.22 14.16 -3.39
C THR A 95 -4.82 12.90 -2.77
N ILE A 96 -5.13 11.88 -3.58
CA ILE A 96 -5.65 10.60 -3.10
C ILE A 96 -4.68 9.92 -2.13
N LEU A 97 -3.38 9.92 -2.43
CA LEU A 97 -2.39 9.30 -1.54
C LEU A 97 -2.24 10.07 -0.22
N LYS A 98 -2.40 11.40 -0.22
CA LYS A 98 -2.43 12.20 1.02
C LYS A 98 -3.63 11.88 1.90
N GLU A 99 -4.78 11.53 1.32
CA GLU A 99 -5.96 11.10 2.08
C GLU A 99 -5.73 9.79 2.85
N LEU A 100 -4.72 8.98 2.46
CA LEU A 100 -4.36 7.77 3.19
C LEU A 100 -3.58 8.08 4.49
N VAL A 101 -2.95 9.25 4.57
CA VAL A 101 -2.08 9.68 5.67
C VAL A 101 -2.51 11.03 6.26
N PRO A 102 -3.77 11.18 6.70
CA PRO A 102 -4.31 12.47 7.13
C PRO A 102 -3.54 13.12 8.28
N LYS A 103 -2.77 12.34 9.07
CA LYS A 103 -1.94 12.86 10.17
C LYS A 103 -0.59 13.41 9.70
N HIS A 104 -0.24 13.23 8.44
CA HIS A 104 1.04 13.62 7.86
C HIS A 104 0.89 14.51 6.61
N PRO A 105 0.21 15.67 6.70
CA PRO A 105 -0.15 16.49 5.54
C PRO A 105 1.07 17.05 4.77
N SER A 106 2.21 17.17 5.44
CA SER A 106 3.46 17.68 4.88
C SER A 106 4.23 16.66 4.04
N MET A 107 3.89 15.36 4.10
CA MET A 107 4.56 14.35 3.28
C MET A 107 4.27 14.58 1.80
N ASN A 108 5.31 14.43 0.97
CA ASN A 108 5.16 14.37 -0.49
C ASN A 108 4.83 12.95 -0.94
N ILE A 109 4.42 12.79 -2.20
CA ILE A 109 3.99 11.49 -2.74
C ILE A 109 5.05 10.39 -2.56
N LEU A 110 6.34 10.70 -2.70
CA LEU A 110 7.41 9.71 -2.63
C LEU A 110 7.66 9.27 -1.19
N ASP A 111 7.57 10.19 -0.23
CA ASP A 111 7.63 9.86 1.21
C ASP A 111 6.47 8.94 1.59
N ILE A 112 5.26 9.22 1.12
CA ILE A 112 4.07 8.41 1.40
C ILE A 112 4.27 6.99 0.89
N LEU A 113 4.65 6.84 -0.38
CA LEU A 113 4.90 5.53 -1.00
C LEU A 113 6.01 4.76 -0.26
N GLN A 114 7.07 5.47 0.14
CA GLN A 114 8.18 4.88 0.90
C GLN A 114 7.73 4.39 2.29
N GLN A 115 6.97 5.20 3.01
CA GLN A 115 6.47 4.86 4.34
C GLN A 115 5.48 3.69 4.27
N ILE A 116 4.59 3.67 3.29
CA ILE A 116 3.66 2.54 3.08
C ILE A 116 4.46 1.28 2.81
N ARG A 117 5.42 1.30 1.88
CA ARG A 117 6.28 0.13 1.59
C ARG A 117 6.96 -0.39 2.86
N ILE A 118 7.68 0.48 3.58
CA ILE A 118 8.46 0.10 4.76
C ILE A 118 7.54 -0.44 5.87
N LYS A 119 6.46 0.28 6.21
CA LYS A 119 5.61 -0.07 7.35
C LYS A 119 4.67 -1.24 7.06
N SER A 120 4.16 -1.36 5.84
CA SER A 120 3.39 -2.54 5.42
C SER A 120 4.27 -3.79 5.40
N GLY A 121 5.56 -3.65 5.07
CA GLY A 121 6.47 -4.75 4.80
C GLY A 121 6.34 -5.34 3.39
N HIS A 122 5.54 -4.72 2.52
CA HIS A 122 5.34 -5.17 1.13
C HIS A 122 6.30 -4.42 0.20
N ASP A 123 7.20 -5.15 -0.46
CA ASP A 123 8.33 -4.57 -1.18
C ASP A 123 7.96 -3.79 -2.44
N ASP A 124 6.95 -4.24 -3.18
CA ASP A 124 6.48 -3.61 -4.41
C ASP A 124 5.19 -2.81 -4.14
N ILE A 125 5.34 -1.49 -4.01
CA ILE A 125 4.23 -0.61 -3.64
C ILE A 125 3.07 -0.61 -4.66
N ILE A 126 3.35 -0.86 -5.95
CA ILE A 126 2.31 -0.91 -6.98
C ILE A 126 1.51 -2.20 -6.84
N ASP A 127 2.21 -3.32 -6.66
CA ASP A 127 1.57 -4.60 -6.38
C ASP A 127 0.77 -4.56 -5.08
N PHE A 128 1.30 -3.94 -4.02
CA PHE A 128 0.58 -3.70 -2.76
C PHE A 128 -0.79 -3.08 -3.01
N PHE A 129 -0.85 -1.98 -3.78
CA PHE A 129 -2.11 -1.30 -4.07
C PHE A 129 -3.06 -2.15 -4.94
N LYS A 130 -2.54 -2.86 -5.94
CA LYS A 130 -3.34 -3.78 -6.77
C LYS A 130 -3.96 -4.90 -5.92
N GLN A 131 -3.17 -5.49 -5.02
CA GLN A 131 -3.64 -6.51 -4.10
C GLN A 131 -4.65 -5.95 -3.10
N LEU A 132 -4.44 -4.75 -2.59
CA LEU A 132 -5.40 -4.08 -1.70
C LEU A 132 -6.75 -3.88 -2.39
N CYS A 133 -6.77 -3.40 -3.64
CA CYS A 133 -7.99 -3.29 -4.44
C CYS A 133 -8.65 -4.66 -4.65
N LYS A 134 -7.87 -5.68 -5.03
CA LYS A 134 -8.35 -7.05 -5.24
C LYS A 134 -9.04 -7.62 -4.01
N TYR A 135 -8.39 -7.60 -2.85
CA TYR A 135 -8.91 -8.22 -1.63
C TYR A 135 -10.07 -7.45 -0.98
N THR A 136 -10.22 -6.16 -1.32
CA THR A 136 -11.38 -5.36 -0.91
C THR A 136 -12.52 -5.40 -1.94
N GLY A 137 -12.31 -6.01 -3.11
CA GLY A 137 -13.31 -6.06 -4.18
C GLY A 137 -13.58 -4.69 -4.82
N THR A 138 -12.59 -3.80 -4.85
CA THR A 138 -12.74 -2.41 -5.31
C THR A 138 -11.88 -2.11 -6.54
N LYS A 139 -12.16 -0.97 -7.21
CA LYS A 139 -11.47 -0.57 -8.44
C LYS A 139 -10.36 0.45 -8.21
N THR A 140 -10.38 1.18 -7.09
CA THR A 140 -9.43 2.25 -6.78
C THR A 140 -8.91 2.13 -5.36
N ILE A 141 -7.71 2.64 -5.11
CA ILE A 141 -7.13 2.65 -3.75
C ILE A 141 -8.01 3.43 -2.78
N GLN A 142 -8.64 4.53 -3.22
CA GLN A 142 -9.52 5.33 -2.36
C GLN A 142 -10.71 4.50 -1.87
N GLN A 143 -11.37 3.75 -2.76
CA GLN A 143 -12.46 2.85 -2.40
C GLN A 143 -11.98 1.72 -1.48
N ALA A 144 -10.82 1.12 -1.81
CA ALA A 144 -10.20 0.10 -0.97
C ALA A 144 -9.95 0.63 0.45
N TRP A 145 -9.44 1.85 0.56
CA TRP A 145 -9.15 2.49 1.84
C TRP A 145 -10.43 2.72 2.67
N VAL A 146 -11.53 3.17 2.06
CA VAL A 146 -12.83 3.28 2.74
C VAL A 146 -13.28 1.93 3.34
N VAL A 147 -13.07 0.82 2.63
CA VAL A 147 -13.37 -0.52 3.16
C VAL A 147 -12.49 -0.82 4.37
N ILE A 148 -11.18 -0.57 4.27
CA ILE A 148 -10.21 -0.82 5.35
C ILE A 148 -10.53 0.03 6.60
N THR A 149 -10.77 1.33 6.45
CA THR A 149 -11.08 2.21 7.58
C THR A 149 -12.38 1.81 8.27
N ARG A 150 -13.40 1.37 7.52
CA ARG A 150 -14.67 0.90 8.09
C ARG A 150 -14.48 -0.32 9.00
N VAL A 151 -13.66 -1.30 8.59
CA VAL A 151 -13.49 -2.57 9.31
C VAL A 151 -12.43 -2.50 10.41
N THR A 152 -11.46 -1.59 10.28
CA THR A 152 -10.37 -1.40 11.26
C THR A 152 -10.62 -0.25 12.24
N LYS A 153 -11.49 0.70 11.88
CA LYS A 153 -11.71 1.98 12.58
C LYS A 153 -10.49 2.88 12.68
N ILE A 154 -9.44 2.61 11.89
CA ILE A 154 -8.23 3.44 11.82
C ILE A 154 -8.25 4.20 10.50
N THR A 155 -8.11 5.53 10.57
CA THR A 155 -8.21 6.44 9.40
C THR A 155 -6.87 6.76 8.74
N ASP A 156 -5.75 6.53 9.43
CA ASP A 156 -4.40 6.72 8.92
C ASP A 156 -3.71 5.37 8.66
N ILE A 157 -3.24 5.17 7.43
CA ILE A 157 -2.67 3.88 7.01
C ILE A 157 -1.37 3.53 7.74
N LEU A 158 -0.57 4.51 8.15
CA LEU A 158 0.68 4.24 8.87
C LEU A 158 0.41 3.81 10.31
N ASP A 159 -0.63 4.36 10.93
CA ASP A 159 -1.12 3.92 12.23
C ASP A 159 -1.72 2.52 12.16
N LEU A 160 -2.42 2.20 11.08
CA LEU A 160 -2.96 0.86 10.87
C LEU A 160 -1.83 -0.18 10.86
N PHE A 161 -0.77 0.06 10.08
CA PHE A 161 0.38 -0.84 10.06
C PHE A 161 1.03 -0.96 11.43
N THR A 162 1.21 0.17 12.13
CA THR A 162 1.83 0.19 13.47
C THR A 162 1.00 -0.61 14.47
N ASN A 163 -0.33 -0.50 14.45
CA ASN A 163 -1.20 -1.25 15.34
C ASN A 163 -1.22 -2.75 15.01
N LEU A 164 -1.28 -3.12 13.73
CA LEU A 164 -1.24 -4.54 13.34
C LEU A 164 0.07 -5.21 13.72
N ARG A 165 1.20 -4.50 13.62
CA ARG A 165 2.52 -5.01 14.02
C ARG A 165 2.63 -5.39 15.50
N LYS A 166 1.71 -4.94 16.37
CA LYS A 166 1.62 -5.37 17.77
C LYS A 166 1.18 -6.83 17.90
N PHE A 167 0.43 -7.34 16.93
CA PHE A 167 -0.22 -8.65 16.97
C PHE A 167 0.35 -9.64 15.94
N THR A 168 0.98 -9.13 14.89
CA THR A 168 1.50 -9.93 13.78
C THR A 168 2.85 -9.44 13.26
N LYS A 169 3.70 -10.39 12.87
CA LYS A 169 5.02 -10.16 12.24
C LYS A 169 5.00 -10.27 10.72
N VAL A 170 3.88 -10.64 10.11
CA VAL A 170 3.77 -10.71 8.63
C VAL A 170 3.50 -9.35 8.01
N ASP A 171 3.71 -9.23 6.70
CA ASP A 171 3.28 -8.04 5.96
C ASP A 171 1.76 -7.91 5.89
N PHE A 172 1.27 -6.71 5.56
CA PHE A 172 -0.15 -6.40 5.58
C PHE A 172 -0.97 -7.20 4.55
N ILE A 173 -0.42 -7.48 3.38
CA ILE A 173 -1.12 -8.23 2.33
C ILE A 173 -1.20 -9.71 2.69
N GLN A 174 -0.14 -10.27 3.27
CA GLN A 174 -0.13 -11.63 3.82
C GLN A 174 -1.13 -11.76 4.98
N PHE A 175 -1.24 -10.74 5.84
CA PHE A 175 -2.26 -10.68 6.89
C PHE A 175 -3.67 -10.77 6.29
N ILE A 176 -4.01 -9.90 5.33
CA ILE A 176 -5.32 -9.91 4.65
C ILE A 176 -5.60 -11.28 4.02
N THR A 177 -4.64 -11.80 3.26
CA THR A 177 -4.78 -13.07 2.53
C THR A 177 -5.00 -14.24 3.49
N THR A 178 -4.26 -14.27 4.60
CA THR A 178 -4.38 -15.34 5.60
C THR A 178 -5.73 -15.30 6.29
N VAL A 179 -6.19 -14.11 6.65
CA VAL A 179 -7.51 -13.89 7.25
C VAL A 179 -8.61 -14.38 6.31
N ILE A 180 -8.64 -13.94 5.05
CA ILE A 180 -9.61 -14.38 4.03
C ILE A 180 -9.61 -15.91 3.87
N ARG A 181 -8.42 -16.51 3.79
CA ARG A 181 -8.27 -17.96 3.60
C ARG A 181 -8.86 -18.75 4.77
N ILE A 182 -8.62 -18.29 5.99
CA ILE A 182 -9.04 -19.01 7.20
C ILE A 182 -10.54 -18.88 7.43
N THR A 183 -11.11 -17.72 7.12
CA THR A 183 -12.56 -17.49 7.21
C THR A 183 -13.32 -18.07 6.02
N ARG A 184 -12.60 -18.59 5.02
CA ARG A 184 -13.14 -19.12 3.75
C ARG A 184 -14.08 -18.11 3.07
N THR A 185 -13.67 -16.84 3.04
CA THR A 185 -14.44 -15.77 2.39
C THR A 185 -13.77 -15.33 1.10
N THR A 186 -14.40 -14.40 0.38
CA THR A 186 -13.84 -13.87 -0.87
C THR A 186 -13.23 -12.49 -0.70
N THR A 187 -13.80 -11.70 0.22
CA THR A 187 -13.34 -10.34 0.52
C THR A 187 -12.83 -10.22 1.95
N PHE A 188 -11.94 -9.25 2.16
CA PHE A 188 -11.42 -8.94 3.49
C PHE A 188 -12.51 -8.45 4.44
N GLN A 189 -13.50 -7.71 3.93
CA GLN A 189 -14.61 -7.23 4.74
C GLN A 189 -15.43 -8.40 5.33
N GLU A 190 -15.86 -9.34 4.50
CA GLU A 190 -16.59 -10.55 4.94
C GLU A 190 -15.78 -11.34 5.98
N ALA A 191 -14.47 -11.46 5.76
CA ALA A 191 -13.57 -12.13 6.69
C ALA A 191 -13.58 -11.47 8.06
N ILE A 192 -13.47 -10.14 8.10
CA ILE A 192 -13.48 -9.38 9.36
C ILE A 192 -14.84 -9.49 10.06
N GLU A 193 -15.95 -9.40 9.34
CA GLU A 193 -17.29 -9.53 9.92
C GLU A 193 -17.46 -10.89 10.63
N LYS A 194 -16.97 -11.98 10.03
CA LYS A 194 -16.96 -13.30 10.68
C LYS A 194 -16.08 -13.31 11.94
N ILE A 195 -14.84 -12.82 11.85
CA ILE A 195 -13.92 -12.77 13.00
C ILE A 195 -14.51 -11.95 14.15
N ASN A 196 -15.08 -10.79 13.87
CA ASN A 196 -15.69 -9.91 14.85
C ASN A 196 -16.90 -10.58 15.53
N LYS A 197 -17.76 -11.24 14.75
CA LYS A 197 -18.91 -12.00 15.29
C LYS A 197 -18.46 -13.11 16.25
N VAL A 198 -17.43 -13.86 15.87
CA VAL A 198 -16.89 -14.97 16.69
C VAL A 198 -16.21 -14.45 17.95
N THR A 199 -15.46 -13.36 17.85
CA THR A 199 -14.76 -12.76 18.99
C THR A 199 -15.67 -11.92 19.88
N ASN A 200 -16.83 -11.49 19.37
CA ASN A 200 -17.70 -10.46 19.94
C ASN A 200 -17.01 -9.09 20.04
N ALA A 201 -16.16 -8.78 19.07
CA ALA A 201 -15.45 -7.51 18.96
C ALA A 201 -16.19 -6.54 18.03
N SER A 202 -16.02 -5.24 18.25
CA SER A 202 -16.59 -4.20 17.40
C SER A 202 -15.83 -4.00 16.09
N HIS A 203 -14.52 -4.27 16.07
CA HIS A 203 -13.65 -4.15 14.91
C HIS A 203 -12.45 -5.10 14.97
N ILE A 204 -11.75 -5.30 13.84
CA ILE A 204 -10.70 -6.33 13.75
C ILE A 204 -9.55 -6.09 14.73
N VAL A 205 -9.16 -4.85 14.99
CA VAL A 205 -8.03 -4.58 15.90
C VAL A 205 -8.32 -5.07 17.32
N GLU A 206 -9.55 -4.86 17.81
CA GLU A 206 -10.02 -5.38 19.11
C GLU A 206 -10.10 -6.91 19.08
N ALA A 207 -10.59 -7.50 17.98
CA ALA A 207 -10.60 -8.95 17.82
C ALA A 207 -9.19 -9.56 17.89
N LEU A 208 -8.20 -8.93 17.25
CA LEU A 208 -6.80 -9.36 17.29
C LEU A 208 -6.22 -9.23 18.70
N GLU A 209 -6.55 -8.17 19.43
CA GLU A 209 -6.12 -7.99 20.81
C GLU A 209 -6.69 -9.07 21.73
N ILE A 210 -8.00 -9.37 21.63
CA ILE A 210 -8.64 -10.46 22.37
C ILE A 210 -7.94 -11.79 22.08
N ILE A 211 -7.72 -12.10 20.80
CA ILE A 211 -7.05 -13.36 20.41
C ILE A 211 -5.63 -13.40 20.95
N TYR A 212 -4.86 -12.32 20.76
CA TYR A 212 -3.47 -12.22 21.20
C TYR A 212 -3.34 -12.39 22.72
N ASN A 213 -4.24 -11.79 23.50
CA ASN A 213 -4.27 -11.92 24.97
C ASN A 213 -4.62 -13.33 25.43
N ILE A 214 -5.29 -14.14 24.60
CA ILE A 214 -5.59 -15.54 24.91
C ILE A 214 -4.40 -16.45 24.57
N ILE A 215 -3.76 -16.23 23.42
CA ILE A 215 -2.78 -17.18 22.86
C ILE A 215 -1.33 -16.80 23.19
N HIS A 216 -1.06 -15.54 23.54
CA HIS A 216 0.26 -14.97 23.81
C HIS A 216 1.35 -15.28 22.76
N VAL A 217 0.93 -15.43 21.50
CA VAL A 217 1.79 -15.67 20.35
C VAL A 217 1.30 -14.85 19.15
N ASP A 218 2.10 -14.80 18.09
CA ASP A 218 1.73 -14.16 16.83
C ASP A 218 0.40 -14.71 16.29
N VAL A 219 -0.56 -13.81 16.04
CA VAL A 219 -1.93 -14.20 15.67
C VAL A 219 -1.96 -14.92 14.32
N ILE A 220 -1.11 -14.52 13.37
CA ILE A 220 -1.09 -15.10 12.02
C ILE A 220 -0.38 -16.45 12.01
N ALA A 221 0.68 -16.62 12.79
CA ALA A 221 1.31 -17.91 13.00
C ALA A 221 0.33 -18.91 13.63
N PHE A 222 -0.42 -18.48 14.64
CA PHE A 222 -1.45 -19.27 15.29
C PHE A 222 -2.56 -19.71 14.32
N PHE A 223 -3.12 -18.74 13.59
CA PHE A 223 -4.10 -18.95 12.53
C PHE A 223 -3.62 -19.93 11.46
N THR A 224 -2.37 -19.80 11.01
CA THR A 224 -1.76 -20.73 10.04
C THR A 224 -1.62 -22.14 10.62
N LYS A 225 -1.21 -22.25 11.88
CA LYS A 225 -1.05 -23.54 12.57
C LYS A 225 -2.39 -24.23 12.78
N ILE A 226 -3.42 -23.51 13.20
CA ILE A 226 -4.79 -24.02 13.27
C ILE A 226 -5.23 -24.60 11.93
N PHE A 227 -5.11 -23.81 10.87
CA PHE A 227 -5.56 -24.20 9.54
C PHE A 227 -4.84 -25.46 9.03
N SER A 228 -3.57 -25.65 9.42
CA SER A 228 -2.81 -26.86 9.05
C SER A 228 -3.40 -28.15 9.65
N TYR A 229 -4.00 -28.08 10.84
CA TYR A 229 -4.65 -29.22 11.49
C TYR A 229 -6.11 -29.41 11.08
N SER A 230 -6.75 -28.34 10.59
CA SER A 230 -8.21 -28.23 10.59
C SER A 230 -8.80 -28.11 9.19
N LYS A 231 -8.28 -28.83 8.19
CA LYS A 231 -8.83 -28.79 6.81
C LYS A 231 -10.34 -29.04 6.77
N THR A 232 -10.89 -29.77 7.75
CA THR A 232 -12.30 -30.14 7.86
C THR A 232 -13.11 -29.36 8.89
N ILE A 233 -12.48 -28.61 9.80
CA ILE A 233 -13.18 -27.92 10.90
C ILE A 233 -13.32 -26.43 10.53
N GLU A 234 -14.53 -25.88 10.70
CA GLU A 234 -14.80 -24.47 10.42
C GLU A 234 -14.12 -23.58 11.47
N PHE A 235 -13.71 -22.38 11.07
CA PHE A 235 -12.96 -21.44 11.93
C PHE A 235 -13.75 -21.10 13.22
N GLU A 236 -15.06 -20.95 13.09
CA GLU A 236 -16.00 -20.67 14.18
C GLU A 236 -15.93 -21.72 15.29
N GLU A 237 -15.84 -23.00 14.93
CA GLU A 237 -15.77 -24.11 15.88
C GLU A 237 -14.46 -24.08 16.67
N ILE A 238 -13.35 -23.77 16.00
CA ILE A 238 -12.02 -23.74 16.60
C ILE A 238 -11.93 -22.64 17.66
N ILE A 239 -12.37 -21.43 17.33
CA ILE A 239 -12.35 -20.33 18.30
C ILE A 239 -13.31 -20.62 19.47
N THR A 240 -14.45 -21.26 19.22
CA THR A 240 -15.38 -21.67 20.27
C THR A 240 -14.72 -22.66 21.24
N ILE A 241 -14.01 -23.66 20.71
CA ILE A 241 -13.24 -24.62 21.51
C ILE A 241 -12.19 -23.89 22.34
N ILE A 242 -11.38 -23.02 21.73
CA ILE A 242 -10.33 -22.27 22.44
C ILE A 242 -10.92 -21.46 23.59
N LYS A 243 -12.00 -20.69 23.33
CA LYS A 243 -12.69 -19.89 24.36
C LYS A 243 -13.20 -20.75 25.51
N LYS A 244 -13.66 -21.97 25.25
CA LYS A 244 -14.14 -22.90 26.28
C LYS A 244 -13.01 -23.33 27.22
N TYR A 245 -11.83 -23.63 26.67
CA TYR A 245 -10.66 -24.10 27.44
C TYR A 245 -9.91 -22.98 28.15
N THR A 246 -9.96 -21.74 27.66
CA THR A 246 -9.27 -20.60 28.30
C THR A 246 -10.11 -19.92 29.37
N LYS A 247 -11.45 -20.00 29.31
CA LYS A 247 -12.31 -19.58 30.42
C LYS A 247 -12.20 -20.49 31.65
N THR A 248 -11.75 -21.73 31.50
CA THR A 248 -11.62 -22.69 32.61
C THR A 248 -10.29 -22.57 33.38
N THR A 249 -9.36 -21.73 32.93
CA THR A 249 -8.02 -21.59 33.54
C THR A 249 -7.81 -20.29 34.32
N CYS A 250 -8.84 -19.45 34.45
CA CYS A 250 -8.84 -18.23 35.25
C CYS A 250 -9.86 -18.29 36.40
N GLU A 251 -9.91 -19.42 37.12
CA GLU A 251 -10.43 -19.51 38.49
C GLU A 251 -9.29 -19.89 39.44
#